data_AF-A0A1K2HW08-F1
#
_entry.id   AF-A0A1K2HW08-F1
#
_cell.length_a   1.000
_cell.length_b   1.000
_cell.length_c   1.000
_cell.angle_alpha   90.00
_cell.angle_beta   90.00
_cell.angle_gamma   90.00
#
_symmetry.space_group_name_H-M   'P 1'
#
loop_
_entity.id
_entity.type
_entity.pdbx_description
1 polymer ?
#
loop_
_entity_poly.entity_id
_entity_poly.type
_entity_poly.pdbx_seq_one_letter_code
_entity_poly.pdbx_strand_id
1 'polypeptide(L)'
;MLSVLVTALSHPANAQDFPRQGYEGAPNGLAAPFAGQWGMKFPEPEGTIVSAIIVSCDDPIRIEAVDDTHISYGSPGREPALFEVFAFEGRTTWAPPTAETYIAVWLDPDSFHLHRTEMGRADWADPRLYFRCES
;
A
#
# COMPACT_ATOMS: atom_id res chain seq x y z
N MET A 1 -21.83 -35.63 -40.32
CA MET A 1 -20.79 -35.61 -39.28
C MET A 1 -20.60 -34.15 -38.88
N LEU A 2 -21.02 -33.74 -37.69
CA LEU A 2 -20.84 -32.37 -37.20
C LEU A 2 -19.78 -32.42 -36.10
N SER A 3 -18.60 -31.88 -36.39
CA SER A 3 -17.48 -31.82 -35.45
C SER A 3 -17.67 -30.59 -34.57
N VAL A 4 -17.91 -30.79 -33.28
CA VAL A 4 -17.94 -29.70 -32.30
C VAL A 4 -16.51 -29.49 -31.80
N LEU A 5 -15.92 -28.36 -32.19
CA LEU A 5 -14.64 -27.90 -31.69
C LEU A 5 -14.87 -27.32 -30.29
N VAL A 6 -14.41 -28.01 -29.25
CA VAL A 6 -14.42 -27.49 -27.88
C VAL A 6 -13.25 -26.52 -27.74
N THR A 7 -13.53 -25.23 -27.75
CA THR A 7 -12.55 -24.20 -27.43
C THR A 7 -12.27 -24.26 -25.93
N ALA A 8 -11.08 -24.73 -25.56
CA ALA A 8 -10.63 -24.63 -24.18
C ALA A 8 -10.46 -23.15 -23.82
N LEU A 9 -11.25 -22.67 -22.85
CA LEU A 9 -11.10 -21.35 -22.26
C LEU A 9 -9.82 -21.35 -21.43
N SER A 10 -8.76 -20.77 -21.97
CA SER A 10 -7.56 -20.39 -21.21
C SER A 10 -7.99 -19.35 -20.17
N HIS A 11 -8.02 -19.73 -18.89
CA HIS A 11 -8.20 -18.76 -17.81
C HIS A 11 -6.95 -17.88 -17.79
N PRO A 12 -7.07 -16.53 -17.94
CA PRO A 12 -5.94 -15.67 -17.62
C PRO A 12 -5.58 -15.91 -16.15
N ALA A 13 -4.28 -16.02 -15.86
CA ALA A 13 -3.78 -16.02 -14.49
C ALA A 13 -4.39 -14.80 -13.79
N ASN A 14 -5.25 -15.02 -12.78
CA ASN A 14 -5.90 -13.94 -12.06
C ASN A 14 -4.81 -13.09 -11.39
N ALA A 15 -4.59 -11.88 -11.91
CA ALA A 15 -3.91 -10.85 -11.14
C ALA A 15 -4.68 -10.69 -9.83
N GLN A 16 -3.99 -10.78 -8.70
CA GLN A 16 -4.62 -10.68 -7.40
C GLN A 16 -5.32 -9.33 -7.24
N ASP A 17 -6.61 -9.34 -6.93
CA ASP A 17 -7.40 -8.12 -6.73
C ASP A 17 -7.25 -7.64 -5.28
N PHE A 18 -6.33 -6.70 -5.06
CA PHE A 18 -6.20 -6.01 -3.77
C PHE A 18 -7.29 -4.93 -3.61
N PRO A 19 -7.69 -4.61 -2.37
CA PRO A 19 -8.65 -3.54 -2.11
C PRO A 19 -8.20 -2.21 -2.72
N ARG A 20 -9.10 -1.56 -3.44
CA ARG A 20 -8.86 -0.24 -4.07
C ARG A 20 -9.48 0.91 -3.27
N GLN A 21 -10.12 0.59 -2.15
CA GLN A 21 -10.80 1.51 -1.25
C GLN A 21 -10.51 1.06 0.18
N GLY A 22 -10.40 2.04 1.08
CA GLY A 22 -10.19 1.74 2.49
C GLY A 22 -11.47 1.26 3.16
N TYR A 23 -11.35 0.82 4.41
CA TYR A 23 -12.52 0.50 5.25
C TYR A 23 -13.42 1.73 5.46
N GLU A 24 -14.69 1.50 5.83
CA GLU A 24 -15.65 2.58 6.08
C GLU A 24 -15.20 3.47 7.25
N GLY A 25 -15.05 4.78 7.01
CA GLY A 25 -14.53 5.72 8.00
C GLY A 25 -13.01 5.75 8.09
N ALA A 26 -12.29 5.16 7.13
CA ALA A 26 -10.84 5.31 7.02
C ALA A 26 -10.43 6.79 7.03
N PRO A 27 -9.38 7.16 7.79
CA PRO A 27 -9.00 8.56 8.03
C PRO A 27 -8.20 9.12 6.85
N ASN A 28 -8.83 9.19 5.68
CA ASN A 28 -8.17 9.55 4.44
C ASN A 28 -7.67 10.99 4.44
N GLY A 29 -6.43 11.18 3.98
CA GLY A 29 -5.81 12.51 3.86
C GLY A 29 -5.30 13.11 5.16
N LEU A 30 -5.27 12.35 6.25
CA LEU A 30 -4.73 12.79 7.53
C LEU A 30 -3.36 12.15 7.77
N ALA A 31 -2.40 12.93 8.27
CA ALA A 31 -1.06 12.47 8.59
C ALA A 31 -1.00 11.66 9.89
N ALA A 32 -1.71 12.10 10.93
CA ALA A 32 -1.66 11.53 12.27
C ALA A 32 -1.85 9.99 12.33
N PRO A 33 -2.79 9.38 11.58
CA PRO A 33 -2.97 7.92 11.58
C PRO A 33 -1.75 7.12 11.11
N PHE A 34 -0.86 7.71 10.30
CA PHE A 34 0.36 7.04 9.84
C PHE A 34 1.50 7.11 10.86
N ALA A 35 1.43 8.01 11.85
CA ALA A 35 2.54 8.22 12.77
C ALA A 35 2.83 6.96 13.61
N GLY A 36 4.09 6.53 13.65
CA GLY A 36 4.59 5.41 14.44
C GLY A 36 5.58 4.50 13.70
N GLN A 37 5.72 3.27 14.20
CA GLN A 37 6.65 2.28 13.67
C GLN A 37 5.92 1.21 12.86
N TRP A 38 6.48 0.88 11.70
CA TRP A 38 5.86 0.00 10.72
C TRP A 38 6.84 -1.03 10.19
N GLY A 39 6.37 -2.27 10.10
CA GLY A 39 6.95 -3.29 9.24
C GLY A 39 6.35 -3.19 7.84
N MET A 40 7.04 -3.79 6.87
CA MET A 40 6.58 -3.83 5.49
C MET A 40 6.85 -5.21 4.89
N LYS A 41 5.87 -5.77 4.18
CA LYS A 41 5.98 -7.06 3.48
C LYS A 41 5.26 -7.03 2.15
N PHE A 42 5.52 -8.04 1.31
CA PHE A 42 4.63 -8.30 0.19
C PHE A 42 3.28 -8.80 0.73
N PRO A 43 2.14 -8.27 0.24
CA PRO A 43 0.84 -8.84 0.57
C PRO A 43 0.79 -10.32 0.18
N GLU A 44 0.07 -11.13 0.94
CA GLU A 44 -0.05 -12.56 0.65
C GLU A 44 -1.15 -12.82 -0.38
N PRO A 45 -0.86 -13.53 -1.49
CA PRO A 45 -1.88 -14.16 -2.31
C PRO A 45 -2.74 -15.12 -1.52
N GLU A 46 -4.03 -15.20 -1.87
CA GLU A 46 -4.87 -16.31 -1.42
C GLU A 46 -4.13 -17.63 -1.64
N GLY A 47 -3.95 -18.41 -0.56
CA GLY A 47 -3.23 -19.69 -0.61
C GLY A 47 -1.71 -19.62 -0.45
N THR A 48 -1.12 -18.45 -0.16
CA THR A 48 0.31 -18.33 0.19
C THR A 48 0.52 -18.50 1.69
N ILE A 49 1.55 -19.27 2.08
CA ILE A 49 1.79 -19.67 3.48
C ILE A 49 2.68 -18.65 4.21
N VAL A 50 3.61 -17.97 3.51
CA VAL A 50 4.50 -16.95 4.09
C VAL A 50 4.85 -15.90 3.04
N SER A 51 4.62 -14.62 3.35
CA SER A 51 5.18 -13.50 2.59
C SER A 51 6.57 -13.11 3.09
N ALA A 52 7.44 -12.71 2.15
CA ALA A 52 8.75 -12.18 2.52
C ALA A 52 8.60 -10.80 3.19
N ILE A 53 9.15 -10.69 4.41
CA ILE A 53 9.31 -9.41 5.10
C ILE A 53 10.36 -8.58 4.36
N ILE A 54 10.00 -7.36 4.01
CA ILE A 54 10.88 -6.38 3.36
C ILE A 54 11.55 -5.49 4.41
N VAL A 55 10.78 -5.07 5.42
CA VAL A 55 11.26 -4.33 6.60
C VAL A 55 10.66 -4.96 7.85
N SER A 56 11.51 -5.39 8.77
CA SER A 56 11.12 -6.02 10.04
C SER A 56 10.93 -5.00 11.16
N CYS A 57 10.21 -5.39 12.21
CA CYS A 57 10.01 -4.53 13.38
C CYS A 57 11.26 -4.33 14.25
N ASP A 58 12.31 -5.14 14.07
CA ASP A 58 13.60 -4.92 14.74
C ASP A 58 14.35 -3.67 14.21
N ASP A 59 14.07 -3.25 12.97
CA ASP A 59 14.57 -2.00 12.38
C ASP A 59 13.47 -1.38 11.48
N PRO A 60 12.45 -0.76 12.10
CA PRO A 60 11.20 -0.44 11.41
C PRO A 60 11.30 0.83 10.59
N ILE A 61 10.35 0.98 9.67
CA ILE A 61 10.02 2.28 9.09
C ILE A 61 9.44 3.16 10.21
N ARG A 62 9.93 4.38 10.33
CA ARG A 62 9.43 5.41 11.26
C ARG A 62 8.72 6.49 10.47
N ILE A 63 7.43 6.67 10.75
CA ILE A 63 6.65 7.75 10.15
C ILE A 63 6.30 8.74 11.26
N GLU A 64 6.57 10.01 11.03
CA GLU A 64 6.18 11.11 11.93
C GLU A 64 5.16 11.99 11.23
N ALA A 65 4.09 12.38 11.92
CA ALA A 65 3.20 13.44 11.45
C ALA A 65 3.88 14.78 11.75
N VAL A 66 4.25 15.52 10.71
CA VAL A 66 4.89 16.83 10.81
C VAL A 66 3.83 17.89 11.13
N ASP A 67 2.68 17.79 10.46
CA ASP A 67 1.46 18.54 10.70
C ASP A 67 0.26 17.70 10.23
N ASP A 68 -0.93 18.28 10.11
CA ASP A 68 -2.16 17.56 9.74
C ASP A 68 -2.07 16.88 8.36
N THR A 69 -1.29 17.44 7.43
CA THR A 69 -1.22 17.04 6.02
C THR A 69 0.19 16.70 5.56
N HIS A 70 1.16 16.56 6.46
CA HIS A 70 2.53 16.17 6.11
C HIS A 70 3.06 15.06 6.99
N ILE A 71 3.74 14.11 6.35
CA ILE A 71 4.47 13.05 7.03
C ILE A 71 5.96 13.08 6.67
N SER A 72 6.81 12.82 7.66
CA SER A 72 8.22 12.47 7.46
C SER A 72 8.33 10.94 7.48
N TYR A 73 8.76 10.35 6.37
CA TYR A 73 8.92 8.91 6.19
C TYR A 73 10.41 8.54 6.30
N GLY A 74 10.78 7.83 7.36
CA GLY A 74 12.13 7.31 7.56
C GLY A 74 12.18 5.80 7.35
N SER A 75 12.99 5.35 6.39
CA SER A 75 13.30 3.93 6.17
C SER A 75 14.73 3.62 6.63
N PRO A 76 15.01 2.40 7.13
CA PRO A 76 16.36 1.99 7.51
C PRO A 76 17.44 2.33 6.48
N GLY A 77 18.51 2.98 6.94
CA GLY A 77 19.67 3.33 6.11
C GLY A 77 19.42 4.40 5.04
N ARG A 78 18.30 5.13 5.09
CA ARG A 78 17.97 6.21 4.16
C ARG A 78 17.64 7.50 4.92
N GLU A 79 17.96 8.63 4.29
CA GLU A 79 17.47 9.92 4.76
C GLU A 79 15.94 9.97 4.73
N PRO A 80 15.28 10.55 5.73
CA PRO A 80 13.83 10.72 5.73
C PRO A 80 13.35 11.54 4.52
N ALA A 81 12.19 11.15 3.99
CA ALA A 81 11.52 11.85 2.90
C ALA A 81 10.22 12.49 3.39
N LEU A 82 9.97 13.73 2.98
CA LEU A 82 8.74 14.45 3.28
C LEU A 82 7.68 14.14 2.22
N PHE A 83 6.44 13.94 2.66
CA PHE A 83 5.27 13.79 1.80
C PHE A 83 4.16 14.70 2.27
N GLU A 84 3.47 15.36 1.33
CA GLU A 84 2.13 15.88 1.55
C GLU A 84 1.13 14.71 1.48
N VAL A 85 0.14 14.69 2.38
CA VAL A 85 -0.94 13.72 2.40
C VAL A 85 -2.28 14.42 2.24
N PHE A 86 -3.11 13.91 1.33
CA PHE A 86 -4.44 14.44 1.08
C PHE A 86 -5.39 13.36 0.60
N ALA A 87 -6.70 13.60 0.76
CA ALA A 87 -7.72 12.69 0.30
C ALA A 87 -7.99 12.86 -1.20
N PHE A 88 -8.04 11.76 -1.94
CA PHE A 88 -8.46 11.75 -3.34
C PHE A 88 -9.25 10.46 -3.63
N GLU A 89 -10.47 10.60 -4.17
CA GLU A 89 -11.35 9.47 -4.53
C GLU A 89 -11.46 8.37 -3.45
N GLY A 90 -11.67 8.78 -2.19
CA GLY A 90 -11.87 7.88 -1.05
C GLY A 90 -10.60 7.20 -0.51
N ARG A 91 -9.42 7.70 -0.89
CA ARG A 91 -8.10 7.17 -0.50
C ARG A 91 -7.18 8.28 -0.02
N THR A 92 -6.06 7.92 0.61
CA THR A 92 -4.98 8.86 0.90
C THR A 92 -3.96 8.84 -0.23
N THR A 93 -3.61 10.01 -0.75
CA THR A 93 -2.46 10.18 -1.65
C THR A 93 -1.27 10.68 -0.84
N TRP A 94 -0.09 10.10 -1.05
CA TRP A 94 1.18 10.64 -0.57
C TRP A 94 1.92 11.25 -1.75
N ALA A 95 2.11 12.57 -1.72
CA ALA A 95 2.79 13.31 -2.76
C ALA A 95 4.16 13.80 -2.27
N PRO A 96 5.26 13.20 -2.75
CA PRO A 96 6.59 13.74 -2.50
C PRO A 96 6.86 14.96 -3.39
N PRO A 97 7.80 15.85 -3.03
CA PRO A 97 8.09 17.06 -3.80
C PRO A 97 8.63 16.82 -5.23
N THR A 98 9.33 15.70 -5.46
CA THR A 98 10.10 15.47 -6.69
C THR A 98 9.99 14.06 -7.26
N ALA A 99 9.06 13.24 -6.75
CA ALA A 99 8.91 11.86 -7.18
C ALA A 99 7.46 11.54 -7.50
N GLU A 100 7.22 10.31 -7.94
CA GLU A 100 5.88 9.81 -8.16
C GLU A 100 5.08 9.75 -6.86
N THR A 101 3.77 9.92 -6.97
CA THR A 101 2.88 9.83 -5.82
C THR A 101 2.59 8.38 -5.48
N TYR A 102 2.11 8.17 -4.26
CA TYR A 102 1.67 6.87 -3.79
C TYR A 102 0.21 6.96 -3.35
N ILE A 103 -0.50 5.85 -3.41
CA ILE A 103 -1.86 5.73 -2.90
C ILE A 103 -1.84 4.77 -1.72
N ALA A 104 -2.22 5.26 -0.55
CA ALA A 104 -2.42 4.47 0.64
C ALA A 104 -3.90 4.09 0.79
N VAL A 105 -4.13 2.78 0.96
CA VAL A 105 -5.45 2.17 1.16
C VAL A 105 -5.47 1.47 2.52
N TRP A 106 -6.18 2.07 3.47
CA TRP A 106 -6.34 1.54 4.83
C TRP A 106 -7.15 0.24 4.83
N LEU A 107 -6.59 -0.85 5.34
CA LEU A 107 -7.31 -2.11 5.50
C LEU A 107 -8.00 -2.14 6.87
N ASP A 108 -7.33 -1.62 7.88
CA ASP A 108 -7.77 -1.43 9.26
C ASP A 108 -6.89 -0.32 9.91
N PRO A 109 -7.08 0.06 11.20
CA PRO A 109 -6.26 1.09 11.84
C PRO A 109 -4.75 0.80 11.92
N ASP A 110 -4.37 -0.47 11.81
CA ASP A 110 -3.02 -0.97 12.05
C ASP A 110 -2.35 -1.54 10.78
N SER A 111 -3.04 -1.48 9.64
CA SER A 111 -2.49 -1.93 8.37
C SER A 111 -3.04 -1.19 7.14
N PHE A 112 -2.17 -1.01 6.14
CA PHE A 112 -2.55 -0.41 4.87
C PHE A 112 -1.71 -0.93 3.70
N HIS A 113 -2.29 -0.91 2.51
CA HIS A 113 -1.53 -1.08 1.27
C HIS A 113 -1.01 0.26 0.78
N LEU A 114 0.24 0.31 0.36
CA LEU A 114 0.82 1.43 -0.37
C LEU A 114 1.10 1.01 -1.82
N HIS A 115 0.48 1.73 -2.74
CA HIS A 115 0.64 1.52 -4.17
C HIS A 115 1.47 2.65 -4.76
N ARG A 116 2.49 2.32 -5.55
CA ARG A 116 3.17 3.29 -6.39
C ARG A 116 2.25 3.72 -7.51
N THR A 117 2.32 4.99 -7.90
CA THR A 117 1.65 5.45 -9.12
C THR A 117 2.65 5.64 -10.25
N GLU A 118 2.24 5.28 -11.46
CA GLU A 118 2.96 5.59 -12.69
C GLU A 118 2.01 6.32 -13.64
N MET A 119 2.44 7.47 -14.14
CA MET A 119 1.63 8.32 -15.04
C MET A 119 0.22 8.61 -14.48
N GLY A 120 0.12 8.82 -13.17
CA GLY A 120 -1.13 9.12 -12.47
C GLY A 120 -2.06 7.90 -12.24
N ARG A 121 -1.58 6.68 -12.44
CA ARG A 121 -2.33 5.44 -12.20
C ARG A 121 -1.63 4.59 -11.16
N ALA A 122 -2.34 4.18 -10.12
CA ALA A 122 -1.81 3.25 -9.14
C ALA A 122 -1.58 1.87 -9.78
N ASP A 123 -0.43 1.27 -9.48
CA ASP A 123 -0.20 -0.15 -9.75
C ASP A 123 -0.96 -0.97 -8.70
N TRP A 124 -2.18 -1.35 -9.06
CA TRP A 124 -3.06 -2.13 -8.19
C TRP A 124 -2.59 -3.55 -7.96
N ALA A 125 -1.72 -4.08 -8.83
CA ALA A 125 -1.30 -5.48 -8.78
C ALA A 125 -0.09 -5.72 -7.87
N ASP A 126 0.67 -4.68 -7.52
CA ASP A 126 1.88 -4.81 -6.70
C ASP A 126 1.91 -3.84 -5.49
N PRO A 127 1.00 -3.98 -4.50
CA PRO A 127 1.08 -3.18 -3.28
C PRO A 127 2.26 -3.61 -2.40
N ARG A 128 2.62 -2.72 -1.49
CA ARG A 128 3.36 -3.08 -0.27
C ARG A 128 2.39 -3.05 0.90
N LEU A 129 2.38 -4.09 1.72
CA LEU A 129 1.59 -4.13 2.95
C LEU A 129 2.42 -3.58 4.09
N TYR A 130 1.92 -2.49 4.68
CA TYR A 130 2.42 -1.91 5.92
C TYR A 130 1.59 -2.45 7.08
N PHE A 131 2.26 -2.85 8.16
CA PHE A 131 1.64 -3.31 9.39
C PHE A 131 2.33 -2.68 10.58
N ARG A 132 1.55 -2.31 11.60
CA ARG A 132 2.10 -1.73 12.84
C ARG A 132 3.07 -2.70 13.49
N CYS A 133 4.18 -2.16 13.98
CA CYS A 133 5.03 -2.89 14.91
C CYS A 133 4.45 -2.79 16.31
N GLU A 134 4.27 -3.94 16.97
CA GLU A 134 3.99 -3.98 18.40
C GLU A 134 5.22 -3.49 19.15
N SER A 135 4.99 -2.63 20.15
CA SER A 135 6.02 -2.03 21.00
C SER A 135 6.37 -2.90 22.19
#